data_AF-A0A925V938-F1
#
_entry.id   AF-A0A925V938-F1
#
_cell.length_a   1.000
_cell.length_b   1.000
_cell.length_c   1.000
_cell.angle_alpha   90.00
_cell.angle_beta   90.00
_cell.angle_gamma   90.00
#
_symmetry.space_group_name_H-M   'P 1'
#
loop_
_entity.id
_entity.type
_entity.pdbx_description
1 polymer ?
#
loop_
_entity_poly.entity_id
_entity_poly.type
_entity_poly.pdbx_seq_one_letter_code
_entity_poly.pdbx_strand_id
1 'polypeptide(L)'
;WAYYNGAVPNDQSIGIAANFREIDPAIDDAIFNGMLGIRCWRGLYPADGDPTFGDLPAEGQEMFYEAHEQLDNAMWHAWARQLREYIEQQPTVCDSAADANWAFLQVAGPILDPEAAARDGATGATLAALWANDAPSIAELQEGVTILDTLFPCPQCESCPVPQEWGY
;
A
#
# COMPACT_ATOMS: atom_id res chain seq x y z
N TRP A 1 8.50 -9.07 9.02
CA TRP A 1 7.92 -9.87 7.93
C TRP A 1 7.02 -11.02 8.40
N ALA A 2 7.16 -11.63 9.60
CA ALA A 2 6.29 -12.76 10.01
C ALA A 2 4.78 -12.47 9.92
N TYR A 3 4.34 -11.26 10.31
CA TYR A 3 2.95 -10.83 10.19
C TYR A 3 2.51 -10.50 8.75
N TYR A 4 3.47 -10.28 7.86
CA TYR A 4 3.22 -9.94 6.46
C TYR A 4 3.14 -11.20 5.60
N ASN A 5 4.18 -12.04 5.63
CA ASN A 5 4.31 -13.19 4.76
C ASN A 5 4.26 -14.54 5.49
N GLY A 6 4.11 -14.57 6.81
CA GLY A 6 4.09 -15.82 7.60
C GLY A 6 5.46 -16.36 8.02
N ALA A 7 6.53 -15.57 7.87
CA ALA A 7 7.91 -15.98 8.17
C ALA A 7 8.45 -17.10 7.27
N VAL A 8 7.87 -17.22 6.08
CA VAL A 8 8.31 -18.14 5.01
C VAL A 8 9.22 -17.41 4.01
N PRO A 9 9.92 -18.15 3.13
CA PRO A 9 10.62 -17.56 1.99
C PRO A 9 9.69 -16.66 1.16
N ASN A 10 10.24 -15.60 0.55
CA ASN A 10 9.44 -14.59 -0.15
C ASN A 10 8.61 -15.16 -1.31
N ASP A 11 9.11 -16.20 -1.97
CA ASP A 11 8.41 -16.91 -3.05
C ASP A 11 7.28 -17.84 -2.56
N GLN A 12 7.09 -17.96 -1.25
CA GLN A 12 6.11 -18.84 -0.59
C GLN A 12 5.16 -18.06 0.33
N SER A 13 5.06 -16.74 0.15
CA SER A 13 4.22 -15.84 0.93
C SER A 13 2.82 -16.41 1.18
N ILE A 14 2.32 -16.27 2.42
CA ILE A 14 0.96 -16.64 2.82
C ILE A 14 0.19 -15.39 3.32
N GLY A 15 -1.14 -15.49 3.40
CA GLY A 15 -1.97 -14.39 3.89
C GLY A 15 -2.01 -13.21 2.91
N ILE A 16 -1.91 -11.98 3.41
CA ILE A 16 -2.02 -10.78 2.55
C ILE A 16 -0.89 -10.68 1.51
N ALA A 17 0.33 -11.11 1.87
CA ALA A 17 1.44 -11.13 0.93
C ALA A 17 1.20 -12.08 -0.26
N ALA A 18 0.49 -13.20 -0.03
CA ALA A 18 0.10 -14.10 -1.11
C ALA A 18 -0.84 -13.41 -2.11
N ASN A 19 -1.82 -12.65 -1.60
CA ASN A 19 -2.75 -11.91 -2.44
C ASN A 19 -2.03 -10.82 -3.25
N PHE A 20 -1.13 -10.06 -2.61
CA PHE A 20 -0.33 -9.05 -3.33
C PHE A 20 0.54 -9.67 -4.41
N ARG A 21 1.15 -10.83 -4.13
CA ARG A 21 1.95 -11.57 -5.09
C ARG A 21 1.12 -12.10 -6.27
N GLU A 22 -0.13 -12.51 -6.04
CA GLU A 22 -1.05 -12.94 -7.09
C GLU A 22 -1.41 -11.78 -8.03
N ILE A 23 -1.60 -10.58 -7.49
CA ILE A 23 -1.84 -9.35 -8.27
C ILE A 23 -0.60 -8.98 -9.08
N ASP A 24 0.54 -8.81 -8.41
CA ASP A 24 1.81 -8.46 -9.04
C ASP A 24 2.98 -8.89 -8.11
N PRO A 25 3.79 -9.88 -8.51
CA PRO A 25 4.95 -10.31 -7.74
C PRO A 25 5.95 -9.19 -7.44
N ALA A 26 6.06 -8.18 -8.31
CA ALA A 26 6.97 -7.05 -8.09
C ALA A 26 6.57 -6.20 -6.88
N ILE A 27 5.28 -6.13 -6.56
CA ILE A 27 4.75 -5.43 -5.38
C ILE A 27 5.14 -6.15 -4.09
N ASP A 28 4.98 -7.48 -4.06
CA ASP A 28 5.41 -8.33 -2.92
C ASP A 28 6.92 -8.21 -2.69
N ASP A 29 7.71 -8.29 -3.77
CA ASP A 29 9.16 -8.09 -3.72
C ASP A 29 9.52 -6.68 -3.22
N ALA A 30 8.83 -5.63 -3.67
CA ALA A 30 9.06 -4.25 -3.25
C ALA A 30 8.81 -4.05 -1.74
N ILE A 31 7.69 -4.58 -1.22
CA ILE A 31 7.38 -4.55 0.21
C ILE A 31 8.42 -5.33 1.00
N PHE A 32 8.77 -6.54 0.56
CA PHE A 32 9.77 -7.37 1.22
C PHE A 32 11.13 -6.67 1.27
N ASN A 33 11.55 -6.05 0.17
CA ASN A 33 12.77 -5.27 0.08
C ASN A 33 12.76 -4.04 1.00
N GLY A 34 11.64 -3.31 1.10
CA GLY A 34 11.48 -2.21 2.06
C GLY A 34 11.65 -2.67 3.51
N MET A 35 11.04 -3.81 3.88
CA MET A 35 11.22 -4.40 5.22
C MET A 35 12.68 -4.84 5.47
N LEU A 36 13.35 -5.40 4.47
CA LEU A 36 14.78 -5.71 4.55
C LEU A 36 15.61 -4.45 4.70
N GLY A 37 15.29 -3.38 3.97
CA GLY A 37 15.93 -2.07 4.07
C GLY A 37 15.93 -1.54 5.50
N ILE A 38 14.76 -1.51 6.15
CA ILE A 38 14.63 -1.09 7.56
C ILE A 38 15.46 -1.98 8.49
N ARG A 39 15.48 -3.30 8.25
CA ARG A 39 16.29 -4.23 9.05
C ARG A 39 17.78 -4.02 8.86
N CYS A 40 18.23 -3.83 7.63
CA CYS A 40 19.62 -3.58 7.26
C CYS A 40 20.10 -2.26 7.84
N TRP A 41 19.30 -1.21 7.72
CA TRP A 41 19.53 0.08 8.36
C TRP A 41 19.79 -0.07 9.86
N ARG A 42 18.94 -0.82 10.58
CA ARG A 42 19.15 -1.09 12.01
C ARG A 42 20.45 -1.85 12.29
N GLY A 43 20.91 -2.68 11.35
CA GLY A 43 22.18 -3.39 11.43
C GLY A 43 23.41 -2.52 11.15
N LEU A 44 23.28 -1.46 10.35
CA LEU A 44 24.35 -0.49 10.05
C LEU A 44 24.62 0.48 11.19
N TYR A 45 23.61 0.74 12.02
CA TYR A 45 23.70 1.57 13.22
C TYR A 45 23.50 0.73 14.48
N PRO A 46 24.35 -0.29 14.74
CA PRO A 46 24.26 -1.07 15.95
C PRO A 46 24.64 -0.16 17.13
N ALA A 47 23.74 0.07 18.08
CA ALA A 47 24.12 0.71 19.34
C ALA A 47 24.12 -0.29 20.48
N ASP A 48 25.05 -0.08 21.41
CA ASP A 48 24.86 -0.46 22.80
C ASP A 48 23.70 0.41 23.35
N GLY A 49 22.49 -0.15 23.44
CA GLY A 49 21.34 0.50 24.10
C GLY A 49 20.18 0.98 23.23
N ASP A 50 20.02 0.47 22.00
CA ASP A 50 18.88 0.78 21.10
C ASP A 50 18.72 2.29 20.79
N PRO A 51 19.46 2.85 19.82
CA PRO A 51 19.47 4.28 19.58
C PRO A 51 18.08 4.73 19.08
N THR A 52 17.61 5.87 19.57
CA THR A 52 16.40 6.51 19.02
C THR A 52 16.72 7.15 17.68
N PHE A 53 15.70 7.46 16.88
CA PHE A 53 15.88 8.12 15.59
C PHE A 53 16.73 9.41 15.67
N GLY A 54 16.54 10.21 16.74
CA GLY A 54 17.28 11.44 16.96
C GLY A 54 18.75 11.26 17.37
N ASP A 55 19.14 10.06 17.82
CA ASP A 55 20.53 9.74 18.18
C ASP A 55 21.39 9.42 16.95
N LEU A 56 20.76 9.22 15.79
CA LEU A 56 21.44 8.82 14.57
C LEU A 56 22.11 10.03 13.89
N PRO A 57 23.27 9.82 13.24
CA PRO A 57 23.83 10.83 12.35
C PRO A 57 22.86 11.14 11.21
N ALA A 58 22.99 12.32 10.60
CA ALA A 58 22.10 12.76 9.51
C ALA A 58 21.98 11.74 8.37
N GLU A 59 23.09 11.14 7.95
CA GLU A 59 23.11 10.07 6.93
C GLU A 59 22.27 8.84 7.35
N GLY A 60 22.28 8.50 8.64
CA GLY A 60 21.46 7.41 9.16
C GLY A 60 19.98 7.76 9.21
N GLN A 61 19.64 9.02 9.49
CA GLN A 61 18.26 9.51 9.41
C GLN A 61 17.75 9.50 7.97
N GLU A 62 18.57 9.95 7.01
CA GLU A 62 18.25 9.93 5.58
C GLU A 62 18.01 8.51 5.06
N MET A 63 18.91 7.57 5.34
CA MET A 63 18.72 6.15 4.97
C MET A 63 17.47 5.53 5.60
N PHE A 64 17.11 5.94 6.82
CA PHE A 64 15.87 5.47 7.44
C PHE A 64 14.67 5.96 6.64
N TYR A 65 14.62 7.26 6.32
CA TYR A 65 13.53 7.84 5.54
C TYR A 65 13.39 7.17 4.18
N GLU A 66 14.49 6.98 3.45
CA GLU A 66 14.48 6.28 2.16
C GLU A 66 13.88 4.87 2.28
N ALA A 67 14.34 4.08 3.25
CA ALA A 67 13.85 2.71 3.44
C ALA A 67 12.38 2.67 3.90
N HIS A 68 11.97 3.60 4.77
CA HIS A 68 10.61 3.69 5.27
C HIS A 68 9.65 4.13 4.18
N GLU A 69 10.02 5.15 3.40
CA GLU A 69 9.22 5.64 2.30
C GLU A 69 9.07 4.61 1.18
N GLN A 70 10.12 3.84 0.90
CA GLN A 70 10.03 2.71 -0.02
C GLN A 70 9.00 1.69 0.44
N LEU A 71 9.00 1.36 1.74
CA LEU A 71 8.05 0.41 2.32
C LEU A 71 6.62 0.96 2.27
N ASP A 72 6.41 2.20 2.71
CA ASP A 72 5.08 2.83 2.75
C ASP A 72 4.48 2.93 1.36
N ASN A 73 5.22 3.47 0.39
CA ASN A 73 4.73 3.58 -0.98
C ASN A 73 4.43 2.21 -1.60
N ALA A 74 5.25 1.19 -1.33
CA ALA A 74 4.98 -0.17 -1.81
C ALA A 74 3.70 -0.74 -1.17
N MET A 75 3.48 -0.52 0.14
CA MET A 75 2.28 -0.97 0.84
C MET A 75 1.02 -0.23 0.37
N TRP A 76 1.08 1.09 0.20
CA TRP A 76 -0.05 1.87 -0.30
C TRP A 76 -0.44 1.47 -1.71
N HIS A 77 0.55 1.30 -2.58
CA HIS A 77 0.32 0.81 -3.93
C HIS A 77 -0.29 -0.60 -3.92
N ALA A 78 0.26 -1.54 -3.14
CA ALA A 78 -0.26 -2.90 -3.04
C ALA A 78 -1.73 -2.94 -2.62
N TRP A 79 -2.08 -2.17 -1.60
CA TRP A 79 -3.45 -2.10 -1.11
C TRP A 79 -4.38 -1.46 -2.13
N ALA A 80 -3.95 -0.37 -2.79
CA ALA A 80 -4.70 0.25 -3.88
C ALA A 80 -4.94 -0.73 -5.04
N ARG A 81 -3.95 -1.53 -5.42
CA ARG A 81 -4.10 -2.56 -6.48
C ARG A 81 -5.05 -3.67 -6.07
N GLN A 82 -5.03 -4.09 -4.80
CA GLN A 82 -5.99 -5.06 -4.28
C GLN A 82 -7.42 -4.54 -4.35
N LEU A 83 -7.67 -3.31 -3.91
CA LEU A 83 -9.00 -2.69 -3.97
C LEU A 83 -9.44 -2.49 -5.42
N ARG A 84 -8.53 -2.06 -6.29
CA ARG A 84 -8.77 -1.91 -7.72
C ARG A 84 -9.27 -3.20 -8.36
N GLU A 85 -8.62 -4.33 -8.05
CA GLU A 85 -9.06 -5.64 -8.54
C GLU A 85 -10.49 -5.97 -8.09
N TYR A 86 -10.80 -5.76 -6.80
CA TYR A 86 -12.15 -5.99 -6.26
C TYR A 86 -13.20 -5.07 -6.91
N ILE A 87 -12.85 -3.81 -7.19
CA ILE A 87 -13.72 -2.87 -7.91
C ILE A 87 -13.99 -3.36 -9.35
N GLU A 88 -12.96 -3.82 -10.05
CA GLU A 88 -13.10 -4.34 -11.41
C GLU A 88 -13.88 -5.65 -11.48
N GLN A 89 -13.83 -6.46 -10.43
CA GLN A 89 -14.61 -7.69 -10.30
C GLN A 89 -16.08 -7.41 -9.97
N GLN A 90 -16.41 -6.29 -9.30
CA GLN A 90 -17.76 -5.97 -8.83
C GLN A 90 -18.86 -6.10 -9.90
N PRO A 91 -18.68 -5.64 -11.16
CA PRO A 91 -19.71 -5.78 -12.20
C PRO A 91 -19.89 -7.21 -12.72
N THR A 92 -18.96 -8.12 -12.40
CA THR A 92 -18.91 -9.50 -12.93
C THR A 92 -19.47 -10.54 -11.95
N VAL A 93 -19.51 -10.22 -10.66
CA VAL A 93 -20.10 -11.04 -9.61
C VAL A 93 -21.60 -10.76 -9.47
N CYS A 94 -22.37 -11.73 -8.99
CA CYS A 94 -23.83 -11.62 -8.84
C CYS A 94 -24.29 -12.01 -7.44
N ASP A 95 -25.50 -11.59 -7.08
CA ASP A 95 -26.19 -11.92 -5.84
C ASP A 95 -25.31 -11.69 -4.60
N SER A 96 -25.31 -12.64 -3.65
CA SER A 96 -24.57 -12.54 -2.40
C SER A 96 -23.05 -12.40 -2.58
N ALA A 97 -22.49 -12.78 -3.72
CA ALA A 97 -21.07 -12.57 -4.00
C ALA A 97 -20.76 -11.09 -4.29
N ALA A 98 -21.67 -10.40 -4.99
CA ALA A 98 -21.55 -8.95 -5.21
C ALA A 98 -21.70 -8.17 -3.91
N ASP A 99 -22.62 -8.58 -3.03
CA ASP A 99 -22.80 -7.97 -1.71
C ASP A 99 -21.55 -8.16 -0.83
N ALA A 100 -20.96 -9.37 -0.84
CA ALA A 100 -19.76 -9.66 -0.07
C ALA A 100 -18.52 -8.92 -0.61
N ASN A 101 -18.37 -8.82 -1.93
CA ASN A 101 -17.29 -8.08 -2.58
C ASN A 101 -17.39 -6.58 -2.25
N TRP A 102 -18.59 -6.01 -2.31
CA TRP A 102 -18.80 -4.61 -1.93
C TRP A 102 -18.58 -4.38 -0.43
N ALA A 103 -19.09 -5.25 0.44
CA ALA A 103 -18.86 -5.16 1.88
C ALA A 103 -17.36 -5.21 2.23
N PHE A 104 -16.57 -6.01 1.51
CA PHE A 104 -15.11 -5.99 1.63
C PHE A 104 -14.55 -4.61 1.24
N LEU A 105 -14.95 -4.04 0.10
CA LEU A 105 -14.50 -2.71 -0.34
C LEU A 105 -14.87 -1.60 0.65
N GLN A 106 -16.06 -1.64 1.27
CA GLN A 106 -16.47 -0.66 2.29
C GLN A 106 -15.64 -0.75 3.57
N VAL A 107 -15.10 -1.92 3.92
CA VAL A 107 -14.25 -2.12 5.11
C VAL A 107 -12.78 -1.85 4.80
N ALA A 108 -12.31 -2.34 3.65
CA ALA A 108 -10.91 -2.29 3.25
C ALA A 108 -10.53 -0.95 2.61
N GLY A 109 -11.47 -0.29 1.92
CA GLY A 109 -11.27 0.99 1.25
C GLY A 109 -10.79 2.11 2.18
N PRO A 110 -11.45 2.35 3.33
CA PRO A 110 -11.09 3.44 4.25
C PRO A 110 -9.68 3.38 4.84
N ILE A 111 -8.96 2.27 4.71
CA ILE A 111 -7.54 2.18 5.08
C ILE A 111 -6.69 3.17 4.27
N LEU A 112 -7.10 3.50 3.04
CA LEU A 112 -6.40 4.47 2.19
C LEU A 112 -6.79 5.93 2.46
N ASP A 113 -7.89 6.19 3.16
CA ASP A 113 -8.43 7.56 3.28
C ASP A 113 -7.43 8.56 3.90
N PRO A 114 -6.67 8.23 4.97
CA PRO A 114 -5.70 9.16 5.54
C PRO A 114 -4.62 9.57 4.54
N GLU A 115 -4.08 8.60 3.79
CA GLU A 115 -3.03 8.83 2.80
C GLU A 115 -3.59 9.51 1.55
N ALA A 116 -4.77 9.11 1.09
CA ALA A 116 -5.46 9.74 -0.03
C ALA A 116 -5.70 11.23 0.25
N ALA A 117 -6.15 11.56 1.47
CA ALA A 117 -6.37 12.94 1.89
C ALA A 117 -5.06 13.74 2.02
N ALA A 118 -3.96 13.10 2.44
CA ALA A 118 -2.64 13.71 2.49
C ALA A 118 -2.11 14.03 1.08
N ARG A 119 -2.32 13.13 0.11
CA ARG A 119 -1.90 13.31 -1.30
C ARG A 119 -2.73 14.35 -2.04
N ASP A 120 -4.05 14.24 -1.98
CA ASP A 120 -4.99 15.20 -2.54
C ASP A 120 -6.30 15.17 -1.74
N GLY A 121 -6.53 16.21 -0.93
CA GLY A 121 -7.72 16.27 -0.07
C GLY A 121 -9.05 16.23 -0.81
N ALA A 122 -9.12 16.75 -2.04
CA ALA A 122 -10.36 16.74 -2.82
C ALA A 122 -10.60 15.37 -3.45
N THR A 123 -9.60 14.79 -4.10
CA THR A 123 -9.68 13.46 -4.71
C THR A 123 -9.84 12.37 -3.64
N GLY A 124 -9.15 12.49 -2.50
CA GLY A 124 -9.31 11.61 -1.35
C GLY A 124 -10.72 11.66 -0.75
N ALA A 125 -11.36 12.83 -0.71
CA ALA A 125 -12.76 12.94 -0.28
C ALA A 125 -13.73 12.25 -1.26
N THR A 126 -13.48 12.32 -2.57
CA THR A 126 -14.25 11.55 -3.57
C THR A 126 -14.10 10.05 -3.35
N LEU A 127 -12.88 9.58 -3.07
CA LEU A 127 -12.62 8.16 -2.78
C LEU A 127 -13.34 7.70 -1.50
N ALA A 128 -13.28 8.48 -0.43
CA ALA A 128 -13.99 8.18 0.81
C ALA A 128 -15.51 8.13 0.61
N ALA A 129 -16.06 9.02 -0.23
CA ALA A 129 -17.48 9.01 -0.58
C ALA A 129 -17.89 7.75 -1.36
N LEU A 130 -17.01 7.21 -2.21
CA LEU A 130 -17.24 5.95 -2.91
C LEU A 130 -17.45 4.80 -1.92
N TRP A 131 -16.60 4.68 -0.89
CA TRP A 131 -16.71 3.62 0.11
C TRP A 131 -17.97 3.74 0.97
N ALA A 132 -18.45 4.97 1.19
CA ALA A 132 -19.67 5.22 1.95
C ALA A 132 -20.96 4.99 1.12
N ASN A 133 -20.86 4.75 -0.18
CA ASN A 133 -22.01 4.52 -1.05
C ASN A 133 -22.51 3.07 -0.92
N ASP A 134 -23.79 2.87 -0.62
CA ASP A 134 -24.40 1.53 -0.50
C ASP A 134 -24.55 0.82 -1.86
N ALA A 135 -24.64 1.58 -2.95
CA ALA A 135 -24.89 1.05 -4.29
C ALA A 135 -24.25 1.95 -5.37
N PRO A 136 -22.91 1.94 -5.49
CA PRO A 136 -22.22 2.72 -6.51
C PRO A 136 -22.61 2.28 -7.92
N SER A 137 -22.74 3.26 -8.81
CA SER A 137 -22.89 3.05 -10.24
C SER A 137 -21.58 2.57 -10.88
N ILE A 138 -21.68 1.98 -12.07
CA ILE A 138 -20.49 1.58 -12.85
C ILE A 138 -19.55 2.77 -13.12
N ALA A 139 -20.10 3.97 -13.33
CA ALA A 139 -19.30 5.18 -13.54
C ALA A 139 -18.50 5.56 -12.28
N GLU A 140 -19.12 5.48 -11.11
CA GLU A 140 -18.44 5.73 -9.83
C GLU A 140 -17.35 4.69 -9.54
N LEU A 141 -17.59 3.41 -9.88
CA LEU A 141 -16.56 2.38 -9.78
C LEU A 141 -15.36 2.67 -10.69
N GLN A 142 -15.60 3.08 -11.94
CA GLN A 142 -14.54 3.46 -12.89
C GLN A 142 -13.78 4.70 -12.43
N GLU A 143 -14.48 5.67 -11.84
CA GLU A 143 -13.85 6.83 -11.20
C GLU A 143 -12.97 6.40 -10.03
N GLY A 144 -13.44 5.49 -9.17
CA GLY A 144 -12.66 4.89 -8.08
C GLY A 144 -11.35 4.26 -8.56
N VAL A 145 -11.40 3.45 -9.63
CA VAL A 145 -10.19 2.88 -10.26
C VAL A 145 -9.22 3.98 -10.70
N THR A 146 -9.72 5.01 -11.36
CA THR A 146 -8.91 6.13 -11.86
C THR A 146 -8.27 6.91 -10.70
N ILE A 147 -9.01 7.11 -9.61
CA ILE A 147 -8.50 7.76 -8.39
C ILE A 147 -7.40 6.92 -7.76
N LEU A 148 -7.60 5.61 -7.61
CA LEU A 148 -6.59 4.71 -7.03
C LEU A 148 -5.29 4.72 -7.86
N ASP A 149 -5.40 4.61 -9.18
CA ASP A 149 -4.22 4.62 -10.06
C ASP A 149 -3.51 5.99 -10.06
N THR A 150 -4.25 7.10 -9.85
CA THR A 150 -3.68 8.46 -9.77
C THR A 150 -3.00 8.74 -8.44
N LEU A 151 -3.65 8.41 -7.33
CA LEU A 151 -3.15 8.71 -5.99
C LEU A 151 -2.06 7.72 -5.55
N PHE A 152 -2.13 6.47 -5.98
CA PHE A 152 -1.23 5.41 -5.55
C PHE A 152 -0.49 4.77 -6.74
N PRO A 153 0.32 5.55 -7.47
CA PRO A 153 1.07 5.04 -8.62
C PRO A 153 2.07 3.97 -8.16
N CYS A 154 2.51 3.13 -9.10
CA CYS A 154 3.53 2.13 -8.77
C CYS A 154 4.88 2.82 -8.50
N PRO A 155 5.45 2.70 -7.29
CA PRO A 155 6.66 3.42 -6.92
C PRO A 155 7.93 2.89 -7.60
N GLN A 156 7.88 1.68 -8.18
CA GLN A 156 9.07 0.96 -8.67
C GLN A 156 8.88 0.34 -10.08
N CYS A 157 7.74 0.55 -10.74
CA CYS A 157 7.45 -0.01 -12.08
C CYS A 157 8.02 0.85 -13.21
N GLU A 158 8.27 2.13 -12.94
CA GLU A 158 9.02 3.03 -13.80
C GLU A 158 10.27 3.43 -13.02
N SER A 159 11.41 3.55 -13.68
CA SER A 159 12.72 3.90 -13.08
C SER A 159 12.78 5.31 -12.46
N CYS A 160 11.65 5.88 -12.06
CA CYS A 160 11.54 7.19 -11.44
C CYS A 160 11.63 7.02 -9.92
N PRO A 161 12.62 7.63 -9.26
CA PRO A 161 12.56 7.77 -7.81
C PRO A 161 11.26 8.48 -7.45
N VAL A 162 10.45 7.87 -6.59
CA VAL A 162 9.31 8.55 -5.99
C VAL A 162 9.86 9.75 -5.23
N PRO A 163 9.35 10.97 -5.46
CA PRO A 163 9.78 12.14 -4.69
C PRO A 163 9.60 11.86 -3.21
N GLN A 164 10.60 12.20 -2.39
CA GLN A 164 10.57 12.10 -0.93
C GLN A 164 9.63 13.12 -0.27
N GLU A 165 8.45 13.31 -0.84
CA GLU A 165 7.53 14.38 -0.47
C GLU A 165 6.39 13.89 0.43
N TRP A 166 6.21 12.57 0.53
CA TRP A 166 5.06 11.95 1.23
C TRP A 166 5.44 11.26 2.54
N GLY A 167 6.73 11.22 2.89
CA GLY A 167 7.24 10.79 4.19
C GLY A 167 7.36 11.95 5.18
N TYR A 168 7.11 11.65 6.46
CA TYR A 168 7.23 12.53 7.65
C TYR A 168 8.17 13.74 7.58
#